data_AF-A0A920PMR5-F1
#
_entry.id   AF-A0A920PMR5-F1
#
_cell.length_a   1.000
_cell.length_b   1.000
_cell.length_c   1.000
_cell.angle_alpha   90.00
_cell.angle_beta   90.00
_cell.angle_gamma   90.00
#
_symmetry.space_group_name_H-M   'P 1'
#
loop_
_entity.id
_entity.type
_entity.pdbx_description
1 polymer ?
#
loop_
_entity_poly.entity_id
_entity_poly.type
_entity_poly.pdbx_seq_one_letter_code
_entity_poly.pdbx_strand_id
1 'polypeptide(L)'
;MNEYGAKTNGDKTPRWLKEAHRDARRRHNQAALSGVTLAIIFLRAQELGDLAQPACDAIDEFIARWPVDENTIVQASEEENTLDK
;
A
#
# COMPACT_ATOMS: atom_id res chain seq x y z
N MET A 1 22.56 8.23 30.01
CA MET A 1 21.46 8.99 29.39
C MET A 1 21.38 8.58 27.94
N ASN A 2 20.27 8.00 27.50
CA ASN A 2 19.81 8.09 26.11
C ASN A 2 18.32 7.77 26.11
N GLU A 3 17.56 8.82 26.43
CA GLU A 3 16.12 8.89 26.23
C GLU A 3 15.87 9.10 24.73
N TYR A 4 15.81 8.01 23.97
CA TYR A 4 15.10 8.03 22.68
C TYR A 4 13.83 7.23 22.83
N GLY A 5 12.92 7.79 23.63
CA GLY A 5 11.50 7.50 23.48
C GLY A 5 11.09 7.98 22.11
N ALA A 6 11.24 7.11 21.11
CA ALA A 6 10.62 7.27 19.81
C ALA A 6 9.12 7.44 20.08
N LYS A 7 8.65 8.68 20.02
CA LYS A 7 7.23 8.99 20.07
C LYS A 7 6.61 8.23 18.91
N THR A 8 5.95 7.12 19.21
CA THR A 8 5.13 6.39 18.25
C THR A 8 3.96 7.31 17.93
N ASN A 9 4.17 8.17 16.95
CA ASN A 9 3.11 8.93 16.30
C ASN A 9 2.09 7.88 15.85
N GLY A 10 0.96 7.79 16.55
CA GLY A 10 0.01 6.70 16.37
C GLY A 10 -0.37 6.49 14.91
N ASP A 11 -0.39 5.23 14.48
CA ASP A 11 -0.78 4.73 13.15
C ASP A 11 -1.25 5.80 12.16
N LYS A 12 -0.31 6.55 11.57
CA LYS A 12 -0.58 7.61 10.59
C LYS A 12 -0.97 7.08 9.21
N THR A 13 -1.17 5.77 9.08
CA THR A 13 -1.74 5.18 7.87
C THR A 13 -3.05 5.90 7.53
N PRO A 14 -3.15 6.56 6.37
CA PRO A 14 -4.33 7.33 6.01
C PRO A 14 -5.59 6.47 6.06
N ARG A 15 -6.72 7.07 6.49
CA ARG A 15 -8.00 6.35 6.58
C ARG A 15 -8.43 5.72 5.25
N TRP A 16 -8.24 6.46 4.15
CA TRP A 16 -8.55 5.97 2.81
C TRP A 16 -7.75 4.71 2.45
N LEU A 17 -6.52 4.57 2.94
CA LEU A 17 -5.68 3.40 2.66
C LEU A 17 -6.14 2.17 3.47
N LYS A 18 -6.60 2.37 4.71
CA LYS A 18 -7.22 1.31 5.52
C LYS A 18 -8.55 0.85 4.90
N GLU A 19 -9.31 1.78 4.34
CA GLU A 19 -10.57 1.48 3.64
C GLU A 19 -10.33 0.72 2.35
N ALA A 20 -9.35 1.12 1.54
CA ALA A 20 -8.91 0.40 0.35
C ALA A 20 -8.47 -1.03 0.68
N HIS A 21 -7.73 -1.24 1.77
CA HIS A 21 -7.34 -2.58 2.23
C HIS A 21 -8.57 -3.44 2.56
N ARG A 22 -9.52 -2.87 3.31
CA ARG A 22 -10.75 -3.56 3.70
C ARG A 22 -11.60 -3.91 2.48
N ASP A 23 -11.70 -2.99 1.52
CA ASP A 23 -12.45 -3.19 0.29
C ASP A 23 -11.81 -4.25 -0.61
N ALA A 24 -10.49 -4.20 -0.83
CA ALA A 24 -9.75 -5.21 -1.56
C ALA A 24 -9.92 -6.61 -0.93
N ARG A 25 -9.87 -6.70 0.40
CA ARG A 25 -10.12 -7.96 1.13
C ARG A 25 -11.55 -8.46 0.92
N ARG A 26 -12.54 -7.57 0.95
CA ARG A 26 -13.96 -7.90 0.74
C ARG A 26 -14.21 -8.39 -0.69
N ARG A 27 -13.59 -7.77 -1.69
CA ARG A 27 -13.69 -8.12 -3.11
C ARG A 27 -12.80 -9.30 -3.51
N HIS A 28 -12.04 -9.89 -2.58
CA HIS A 28 -11.04 -10.92 -2.83
C HIS A 28 -9.96 -10.53 -3.88
N ASN A 29 -9.78 -9.23 -4.13
CA ASN A 29 -8.80 -8.73 -5.08
C ASN A 29 -7.40 -8.80 -4.45
N GLN A 30 -6.66 -9.87 -4.76
CA GLN A 30 -5.33 -10.11 -4.18
C GLN A 30 -4.31 -9.07 -4.64
N ALA A 31 -4.37 -8.62 -5.89
CA ALA A 31 -3.46 -7.60 -6.42
C ALA A 31 -3.61 -6.28 -5.65
N ALA A 32 -4.86 -5.80 -5.48
CA ALA A 32 -5.14 -4.61 -4.70
C ALA A 32 -4.78 -4.79 -3.21
N LEU A 33 -5.05 -5.95 -2.62
CA LEU A 33 -4.74 -6.24 -1.22
C LEU A 33 -3.24 -6.21 -0.94
N SER A 34 -2.44 -6.85 -1.80
CA SER A 34 -0.98 -6.85 -1.73
C SER A 34 -0.41 -5.45 -1.97
N GLY A 35 -0.92 -4.72 -2.97
CA GLY A 35 -0.49 -3.35 -3.25
C GLY A 35 -0.75 -2.40 -2.08
N VAL A 36 -1.95 -2.46 -1.49
CA VAL A 36 -2.27 -1.64 -0.31
C VAL A 36 -1.41 -2.01 0.90
N THR A 37 -1.13 -3.31 1.10
CA THR A 37 -0.24 -3.76 2.18
C THR A 37 1.18 -3.19 2.01
N LEU A 38 1.74 -3.25 0.80
CA LEU A 38 3.05 -2.68 0.49
C LEU A 38 3.09 -1.17 0.75
N ALA A 39 2.05 -0.44 0.36
CA ALA A 39 1.95 0.99 0.63
C ALA A 39 1.93 1.31 2.15
N ILE A 40 1.25 0.49 2.96
CA ILE A 40 1.25 0.64 4.42
C ILE A 40 2.64 0.41 5.00
N ILE A 41 3.35 -0.64 4.54
CA ILE A 41 4.71 -0.95 4.99
C ILE A 41 5.66 0.19 4.63
N PHE A 42 5.60 0.68 3.40
CA PHE A 42 6.43 1.78 2.92
C PHE A 42 6.26 3.04 3.76
N LEU A 43 5.00 3.46 4.01
CA LEU A 43 4.72 4.63 4.85
C LEU A 43 5.29 4.47 6.27
N ARG A 44 5.16 3.28 6.86
CA ARG A 44 5.71 2.99 8.19
C ARG A 44 7.24 2.95 8.20
N ALA A 45 7.85 2.45 7.12
CA ALA A 45 9.30 2.45 6.96
C ALA A 45 9.86 3.88 6.88
N GLN A 46 9.21 4.76 6.12
CA GLN A 46 9.59 6.17 6.05
C GLN A 46 9.55 6.87 7.42
N GLU A 47 8.62 6.50 8.30
CA GLU A 47 8.53 7.05 9.66
C GLU A 47 9.66 6.56 10.58
N LEU A 48 10.19 5.37 10.34
CA LEU A 48 11.32 4.81 11.09
C LEU A 48 12.68 5.36 10.60
N GLY A 49 12.69 6.10 9.49
CA GLY A 49 13.89 6.70 8.92
C GLY A 49 14.95 5.67 8.57
N ASP A 50 16.21 5.99 8.86
CA ASP A 50 17.40 5.20 8.48
C ASP A 50 17.30 3.72 8.87
N LEU A 51 16.61 3.39 9.97
CA LEU A 51 16.44 2.01 10.45
C LEU A 51 15.66 1.13 9.46
N ALA A 52 14.77 1.73 8.67
CA ALA A 52 13.90 1.02 7.74
C ALA A 52 14.15 1.39 6.27
N GLN A 53 15.21 2.16 5.97
CA GLN A 53 15.62 2.47 4.60
C GLN A 53 15.74 1.23 3.70
N PRO A 54 16.29 0.08 4.15
CA PRO A 54 16.34 -1.12 3.31
C PRO A 54 14.96 -1.63 2.84
N ALA A 55 13.90 -1.38 3.62
CA ALA A 55 12.55 -1.77 3.23
C ALA A 55 11.98 -0.83 2.17
N CYS A 56 12.25 0.47 2.27
CA CYS A 56 11.90 1.44 1.23
C CYS A 56 12.59 1.09 -0.09
N ASP A 57 13.92 0.87 -0.05
CA ASP A 57 14.72 0.55 -1.22
C ASP A 57 14.24 -0.73 -1.93
N ALA A 58 13.92 -1.78 -1.15
CA ALA A 58 13.41 -3.03 -1.70
C ALA A 58 12.05 -2.87 -2.38
N ILE A 59 11.17 -2.03 -1.84
CA ILE A 59 9.86 -1.74 -2.44
C ILE A 59 10.05 -0.91 -3.72
N ASP A 60 10.90 0.11 -3.70
CA ASP A 60 11.18 0.94 -4.88
C ASP A 60 11.82 0.13 -6.01
N GLU A 61 12.79 -0.74 -5.70
CA GLU A 61 13.39 -1.65 -6.69
C GLU A 61 12.34 -2.61 -7.28
N PHE A 62 11.45 -3.14 -6.45
CA PHE A 62 10.37 -4.02 -6.91
C PHE A 62 9.44 -3.31 -7.90
N ILE A 63 9.01 -2.08 -7.59
CA ILE A 63 8.15 -1.28 -8.47
C ILE A 63 8.89 -0.89 -9.76
N ALA A 64 10.16 -0.51 -9.67
CA ALA A 64 10.97 -0.18 -10.85
C ALA A 64 11.13 -1.36 -11.82
N ARG A 65 11.13 -2.60 -11.29
CA ARG A 65 11.21 -3.82 -12.12
C ARG A 65 9.89 -4.19 -12.79
N TRP A 66 8.75 -3.77 -12.23
CA TRP A 66 7.41 -4.00 -12.79
C TRP A 66 6.65 -2.68 -12.91
N PRO A 67 6.98 -1.84 -13.91
CA PRO A 67 6.19 -0.64 -14.17
C PRO A 67 4.75 -1.05 -14.50
N VAL A 68 3.79 -0.41 -13.84
CA VAL A 68 2.37 -0.60 -14.15
C VAL A 68 2.10 0.02 -15.51
N ASP A 69 1.73 -0.80 -16.49
CA ASP A 69 1.24 -0.32 -17.77
C ASP A 69 -0.08 0.44 -17.53
N GLU A 70 -0.22 1.68 -18.01
CA GLU A 70 -1.41 2.54 -17.78
C GLU A 70 -2.73 1.85 -18.22
N ASN A 71 -2.66 0.91 -19.17
CA ASN A 71 -3.80 0.10 -19.61
C ASN A 71 -4.34 -0.88 -18.54
N THR A 72 -3.57 -1.19 -17.51
CA THR A 72 -3.98 -2.11 -16.42
C THR A 72 -4.91 -1.43 -15.42
N ILE A 73 -4.87 -0.09 -15.33
CA ILE A 73 -5.67 0.70 -14.38
C ILE A 73 -7.15 0.78 -14.81
N VAL A 74 -7.41 0.73 -16.13
CA VAL A 74 -8.75 0.88 -16.71
C VAL A 74 -9.61 -0.38 -16.55
N GLN A 75 -9.00 -1.58 -16.51
CA GLN A 75 -9.74 -2.84 -16.43
C GLN A 75 -10.35 -3.13 -15.05
N ALA A 76 -9.85 -2.49 -13.98
CA ALA A 76 -10.42 -2.65 -12.64
C ALA A 76 -11.73 -1.85 -12.42
N SER A 77 -12.05 -0.92 -13.33
CA SER A 77 -13.27 -0.09 -13.27
C SER A 77 -14.39 -0.55 -14.21
N GLU A 78 -14.14 -1.50 -15.11
CA GLU A 78 -15.13 -1.93 -16.11
C GLU A 78 -15.94 -3.18 -15.70
N GLU A 79 -15.50 -3.93 -14.67
CA GLU A 79 -16.27 -5.05 -14.08
C GLU A 79 -17.28 -4.59 -12.99
N GLU A 80 -17.91 -3.42 -13.16
CA GLU A 80 -19.08 -3.02 -12.35
C GLU A 80 -20.20 -2.47 -13.23
N ASN A 81 -20.41 -3.03 -14.43
CA ASN A 81 -21.60 -2.68 -15.21
C ASN A 81 -22.06 -3.75 -16.21
N THR A 82 -22.35 -4.96 -15.76
CA THR A 82 -23.36 -5.83 -16.42
C THR A 82 -23.83 -6.92 -15.46
N LEU A 83 -24.78 -6.61 -14.58
CA LEU A 83 -25.69 -7.64 -14.07
C LEU A 83 -27.10 -7.07 -13.90
N ASP A 84 -27.67 -6.61 -15.02
CA ASP A 84 -29.11 -6.52 -15.19
C ASP A 84 -29.47 -7.29 -16.46
N LYS A 85 -30.01 -8.50 -16.27
CA LYS A 85 -31.02 -9.15 -17.14
C LYS A 85 -31.60 -10.36 -16.44
#